data_AF-A0AAC9K5J4-F1
#
_entry.id   AF-A0AAC9K5J4-F1
#
_cell.length_a   1.000
_cell.length_b   1.000
_cell.length_c   1.000
_cell.angle_alpha   90.00
_cell.angle_beta   90.00
_cell.angle_gamma   90.00
#
_symmetry.space_group_name_H-M   'P 1'
#
loop_
_entity.id
_entity.type
_entity.pdbx_description
1 polymer ?
#
loop_
_entity_poly.entity_id
_entity_poly.type
_entity_poly.pdbx_seq_one_letter_code
_entity_poly.pdbx_strand_id
1 'polypeptide(L)'
;MLGELSERDRAILALETAWPRHGGAKEETIRAQLGMSAARYYQLLGRLIESEAALEYDPMLVRRLRRIRDSRSFQRAARTPGFVG
;
A
#
# COMPACT_ATOMS: atom_id res chain seq x y z
N MET A 1 3.06 -14.96 12.97
CA MET A 1 2.11 -15.74 12.14
C MET A 1 1.35 -14.76 11.24
N LEU A 2 2.04 -14.19 10.24
CA LEU A 2 1.44 -13.27 9.24
C LEU A 2 1.11 -14.08 7.98
N GLY A 3 0.45 -15.23 8.17
CA GLY A 3 0.28 -16.26 7.15
C GLY A 3 -0.96 -16.12 6.29
N GLU A 4 -1.89 -15.22 6.62
CA GLU A 4 -3.16 -15.12 5.92
C GLU A 4 -3.52 -13.66 5.67
N LEU A 5 -3.82 -13.36 4.41
CA LEU A 5 -4.30 -12.06 3.98
C LEU A 5 -5.67 -11.82 4.63
N SER A 6 -5.77 -10.86 5.55
CA SER A 6 -7.03 -10.52 6.22
C SER A 6 -8.04 -10.00 5.20
N GLU A 7 -9.34 -10.07 5.47
CA GLU A 7 -10.37 -9.51 4.56
C GLU A 7 -10.09 -8.04 4.21
N ARG A 8 -9.55 -7.30 5.18
CA ARG A 8 -9.14 -5.90 4.99
C ARG A 8 -7.98 -5.77 4.00
N ASP A 9 -7.03 -6.69 4.04
CA ASP A 9 -5.90 -6.72 3.12
C ASP A 9 -6.34 -7.10 1.70
N ARG A 10 -7.30 -8.03 1.59
CA ARG A 10 -7.89 -8.42 0.30
C ARG A 10 -8.65 -7.24 -0.32
N ALA A 11 -9.39 -6.50 0.50
CA ALA A 11 -10.09 -5.28 0.08
C ALA A 11 -9.11 -4.19 -0.39
N ILE A 12 -7.95 -4.05 0.27
CA ILE A 12 -6.89 -3.13 -0.13
C ILE A 12 -6.33 -3.49 -1.52
N LEU A 13 -6.02 -4.77 -1.77
CA LEU A 13 -5.52 -5.22 -3.09
C LEU A 13 -6.59 -5.09 -4.18
N ALA A 14 -7.84 -5.42 -3.88
CA ALA A 14 -8.97 -5.28 -4.81
C ALA A 14 -9.19 -3.80 -5.21
N LEU A 15 -9.05 -2.87 -4.26
CA LEU A 15 -9.12 -1.43 -4.53
C LEU A 15 -8.00 -0.96 -5.45
N GLU A 16 -6.76 -1.46 -5.29
CA GLU A 16 -5.67 -1.11 -6.21
C GLU A 16 -5.89 -1.63 -7.64
N THR A 17 -6.43 -2.84 -7.78
CA THR A 17 -6.82 -3.38 -9.09
C THR A 17 -7.93 -2.57 -9.73
N ALA A 18 -8.95 -2.17 -8.97
CA ALA A 18 -10.07 -1.40 -9.51
C ALA A 18 -9.67 0.04 -9.85
N TRP A 19 -8.75 0.65 -9.10
CA TRP A 19 -8.38 2.07 -9.22
C TRP A 19 -6.87 2.24 -9.47
N PRO A 20 -6.39 1.90 -10.68
CA PRO A 20 -4.97 2.01 -11.04
C PRO A 20 -4.48 3.46 -11.14
N ARG A 21 -5.39 4.43 -11.30
CA ARG A 21 -5.04 5.85 -11.49
C ARG A 21 -5.21 6.61 -10.18
N HIS A 22 -4.12 7.25 -9.74
CA HIS A 22 -4.15 8.12 -8.57
C HIS A 22 -4.91 9.40 -8.92
N GLY A 23 -6.09 9.57 -8.34
CA GLY A 23 -6.87 10.81 -8.39
C GLY A 23 -7.47 11.09 -7.00
N GLY A 24 -7.76 12.36 -6.68
CA GLY A 24 -8.22 12.75 -5.33
C GLY A 24 -9.44 11.97 -4.83
N ALA A 25 -10.32 11.52 -5.74
CA ALA A 25 -11.45 10.66 -5.41
C ALA A 25 -11.06 9.31 -4.74
N LYS A 26 -9.81 8.86 -4.93
CA LYS A 26 -9.31 7.59 -4.38
C LYS A 26 -9.11 7.69 -2.89
N GLU A 27 -8.57 8.82 -2.44
CA GLU A 27 -8.30 9.07 -1.03
C GLU A 27 -9.61 9.24 -0.24
N GLU A 28 -10.60 9.89 -0.85
CA GLU A 28 -11.97 9.97 -0.32
C GLU A 28 -12.59 8.57 -0.19
N THR A 29 -12.49 7.75 -1.23
CA THR A 29 -13.06 6.40 -1.26
C THR A 29 -12.37 5.47 -0.27
N ILE A 30 -11.04 5.53 -0.13
CA ILE A 30 -10.30 4.79 0.91
C ILE A 30 -10.80 5.21 2.28
N ARG A 31 -11.00 6.50 2.53
CA ARG A 31 -11.49 6.99 3.81
C ARG A 31 -12.92 6.55 4.08
N ALA A 32 -13.79 6.56 3.07
CA ALA A 32 -15.18 6.15 3.16
C ALA A 32 -15.36 4.62 3.31
N GLN A 33 -14.62 3.81 2.56
CA GLN A 33 -14.75 2.35 2.56
C GLN A 33 -13.98 1.68 3.70
N LEU A 34 -12.74 2.10 3.95
CA LEU A 34 -11.87 1.47 4.95
C LEU A 34 -11.88 2.19 6.30
N GLY A 35 -12.50 3.37 6.38
CA GLY A 35 -12.53 4.18 7.59
C GLY A 35 -11.16 4.69 8.03
N MET A 36 -10.18 4.77 7.11
CA MET A 36 -8.80 5.11 7.45
C MET A 36 -8.22 6.17 6.52
N SER A 37 -7.28 6.96 7.05
CA SER A 37 -6.53 7.94 6.26
C SER A 37 -5.66 7.28 5.19
N ALA A 38 -5.54 7.92 4.03
CA ALA A 38 -4.69 7.47 2.92
C ALA A 38 -3.24 7.16 3.36
N ALA A 39 -2.69 7.93 4.31
CA ALA A 39 -1.37 7.68 4.88
C ALA A 39 -1.27 6.29 5.55
N ARG A 40 -2.26 5.89 6.35
CA ARG A 40 -2.31 4.58 7.02
C ARG A 40 -2.53 3.46 6.01
N TYR A 41 -3.37 3.72 4.99
CA TYR A 41 -3.59 2.79 3.88
C TYR A 41 -2.27 2.45 3.17
N TYR A 42 -1.49 3.46 2.76
CA TYR A 42 -0.21 3.21 2.08
C TYR A 42 0.84 2.54 2.97
N GLN A 43 0.81 2.78 4.29
CA GLN A 43 1.67 2.05 5.25
C GLN A 43 1.30 0.56 5.32
N LEU A 44 0.01 0.24 5.42
CA LEU A 44 -0.46 -1.15 5.42
C LEU A 44 -0.16 -1.82 4.09
N LEU A 45 -0.50 -1.17 2.97
CA LEU A 45 -0.23 -1.66 1.62
C LEU A 45 1.26 -1.97 1.45
N GLY A 46 2.14 -1.08 1.93
CA GLY A 46 3.58 -1.26 1.89
C GLY A 46 4.06 -2.53 2.61
N ARG A 47 3.50 -2.83 3.80
CA ARG A 47 3.81 -4.07 4.52
C ARG A 47 3.19 -5.29 3.84
N LEU A 48 1.99 -5.13 3.29
CA LEU A 48 1.25 -6.21 2.64
C LEU A 48 1.98 -6.73 1.41
N ILE A 49 2.47 -5.83 0.55
CA ILE A 49 3.22 -6.20 -0.66
C ILE A 49 4.60 -6.84 -0.38
N GLU A 50 5.05 -6.85 0.87
CA GLU A 50 6.26 -7.56 1.31
C GLU A 50 5.94 -8.98 1.82
N SER A 51 4.69 -9.29 2.11
CA SER A 51 4.25 -10.61 2.57
C SER A 51 4.01 -11.57 1.42
N GLU A 52 4.28 -12.86 1.66
CA GLU A 52 4.06 -13.94 0.69
C GLU A 52 2.59 -14.09 0.31
N ALA A 53 1.67 -13.91 1.27
CA ALA A 53 0.23 -13.95 1.03
C ALA A 53 -0.24 -12.97 -0.06
N ALA A 54 0.41 -11.81 -0.21
CA ALA A 54 0.05 -10.86 -1.27
C ALA A 54 0.53 -11.35 -2.63
N LEU A 55 1.71 -11.98 -2.68
CA LEU A 55 2.24 -12.60 -3.89
C LEU A 55 1.38 -13.78 -4.35
N GLU A 56 0.83 -14.56 -3.42
CA GLU A 56 -0.11 -15.64 -3.74
C GLU A 56 -1.44 -15.11 -4.29
N TYR A 57 -1.91 -13.96 -3.79
CA TYR A 57 -3.16 -13.37 -4.25
C TYR A 57 -3.05 -12.73 -5.64
N ASP A 58 -2.09 -11.82 -5.85
CA ASP A 58 -1.84 -11.21 -7.17
C ASP A 58 -0.35 -10.86 -7.35
N PRO A 59 0.44 -11.77 -7.94
CA PRO A 59 1.88 -11.57 -8.08
C PRO A 59 2.23 -10.43 -9.05
N MET A 60 1.38 -10.11 -10.03
CA MET A 60 1.65 -9.03 -10.99
C MET A 60 1.41 -7.66 -10.37
N LEU A 61 0.30 -7.48 -9.66
CA LEU A 61 -0.01 -6.25 -8.94
C LEU A 61 1.04 -5.98 -7.87
N VAL A 62 1.39 -6.99 -7.06
CA VAL A 62 2.39 -6.86 -6.00
C VAL A 62 3.76 -6.46 -6.55
N ARG A 63 4.23 -7.08 -7.63
CA ARG A 63 5.50 -6.69 -8.28
C ARG A 63 5.48 -5.25 -8.78
N ARG A 64 4.37 -4.81 -9.38
CA ARG A 64 4.20 -3.42 -9.84
C ARG A 64 4.21 -2.43 -8.66
N LEU A 65 3.49 -2.74 -7.59
CA LEU A 65 3.42 -1.92 -6.39
C LEU A 65 4.77 -1.84 -5.65
N ARG A 66 5.52 -2.95 -5.57
CA ARG A 66 6.88 -2.96 -5.01
C ARG A 66 7.79 -2.02 -5.79
N ARG A 67 7.73 -2.05 -7.13
CA ARG A 67 8.53 -1.14 -7.98
C ARG A 67 8.18 0.34 -7.76
N ILE A 68 6.89 0.67 -7.66
CA ILE A 68 6.44 2.04 -7.39
C ILE A 68 6.87 2.49 -5.98
N ARG A 69 6.79 1.60 -4.99
CA ARG A 69 7.26 1.85 -3.63
C ARG A 69 8.75 2.14 -3.60
N ASP A 70 9.59 1.34 -4.26
CA ASP A 70 11.03 1.59 -4.32
C ASP A 70 11.33 2.98 -4.87
N SER A 71 10.66 3.37 -5.96
CA SER A 71 10.81 4.73 -6.52
C SER A 71 10.39 5.83 -5.54
N ARG A 72 9.39 5.61 -4.66
CA ARG A 72 8.94 6.58 -3.64
C ARG A 72 9.75 6.54 -2.35
N SER A 73 10.28 5.37 -1.94
CA SER A 73 11.16 5.23 -0.78
C SER A 73 12.51 5.91 -1.05
N PHE A 74 13.02 5.84 -2.28
CA PHE A 74 14.19 6.62 -2.69
C PHE A 74 14.00 8.13 -2.49
N GLN A 75 12.79 8.66 -2.73
CA GLN A 75 12.49 10.08 -2.49
C GLN A 75 12.40 10.45 -1.00
N ARG A 76 12.12 9.49 -0.10
CA ARG A 76 12.14 9.71 1.35
C ARG A 76 13.54 9.55 1.96
N ALA A 77 14.34 8.61 1.47
CA ALA A 77 15.72 8.41 1.92
C ALA A 77 16.61 9.65 1.65
N ALA A 78 16.26 10.45 0.63
CA ALA A 78 16.91 11.73 0.37
C ALA A 78 16.49 12.88 1.32
N ARG A 79 15.55 12.64 2.26
CA ARG A 79 14.96 13.66 3.14
C ARG A 79 14.98 13.31 4.62
N THR A 80 15.91 12.46 5.07
CA THR A 80 16.19 12.35 6.52
C THR A 80 17.42 13.18 6.90
N PRO A 81 17.30 14.50 7.13
CA PRO A 81 18.11 15.16 8.13
C PRO A 81 17.41 15.02 9.49
N GLY A 82 18.12 14.42 10.45
CA GLY A 82 17.98 14.60 11.90
C GLY A 82 16.58 14.68 12.52
N PHE A 83 16.13 13.59 13.13
CA PHE A 83 15.37 13.68 14.38
C PHE A 83 16.41 13.58 15.52
N VAL A 84 16.85 14.74 16.01
CA VAL A 84 17.61 14.88 17.26
C VAL A 84 16.60 15.33 18.32
N GLY A 85 16.55 14.56 19.41
CA GLY A 85 15.86 14.93 20.65
C GLY A 85 16.74 15.78 21.57
#